data_AF-A0A6V7JXT6-F1
#
_entry.id   AF-A0A6V7JXT6-F1
#
_cell.length_a   1.000
_cell.length_b   1.000
_cell.length_c   1.000
_cell.angle_alpha   90.00
_cell.angle_beta   90.00
_cell.angle_gamma   90.00
#
_symmetry.space_group_name_H-M   'P 1'
#
loop_
_entity.id
_entity.type
_entity.pdbx_description
1 polymer ?
#
loop_
_entity_poly.entity_id
_entity_poly.type
_entity_poly.pdbx_seq_one_letter_code
_entity_poly.pdbx_strand_id
1 'polypeptide(L)' 'ENPFKERIFEVFTNTNEQRQSMDEGICFEEFLEMMSVFSEQAPRDLKVFYAFKIY' A
#
# COMPACT_ATOMS: atom_id res chain seq x y z
N GLU A 1 -17.28 2.62 3.92
CA GLU A 1 -15.97 1.98 4.23
C GLU A 1 -15.22 1.74 2.92
N ASN A 2 -13.89 1.79 2.90
CA ASN A 2 -13.11 1.51 1.68
C ASN A 2 -13.11 -0.01 1.40
N PRO A 3 -13.67 -0.49 0.27
CA PRO A 3 -13.77 -1.93 -0.02
C PRO A 3 -12.41 -2.60 -0.28
N PHE A 4 -11.37 -1.81 -0.58
CA PHE A 4 -10.02 -2.32 -0.89
C PHE A 4 -9.06 -2.26 0.31
N LYS A 5 -9.55 -1.90 1.51
CA LYS A 5 -8.69 -1.65 2.68
C LYS A 5 -7.73 -2.80 3.01
N GLU A 6 -8.18 -4.04 2.90
CA GLU A 6 -7.38 -5.24 3.19
C GLU A 6 -6.30 -5.45 2.13
N ARG A 7 -6.68 -5.33 0.84
CA ARG A 7 -5.74 -5.44 -0.28
C ARG A 7 -4.71 -4.31 -0.30
N ILE A 8 -5.11 -3.10 0.04
CA ILE A 8 -4.19 -1.96 0.20
C ILE A 8 -3.17 -2.30 1.28
N PHE A 9 -3.64 -2.73 2.45
CA PHE A 9 -2.76 -3.10 3.56
C PHE A 9 -1.75 -4.18 3.13
N GLU A 10 -2.22 -5.28 2.54
CA GLU A 10 -1.38 -6.37 2.05
C GLU A 10 -0.35 -5.92 1.01
N VAL A 11 -0.71 -5.05 0.06
CA VAL A 11 0.22 -4.59 -0.99
C VAL A 11 1.37 -3.77 -0.42
N PHE A 12 1.11 -2.95 0.61
CA PHE A 12 2.13 -2.09 1.21
C PHE A 12 2.95 -2.81 2.29
N THR A 13 2.41 -3.82 2.99
CA THR A 13 3.15 -4.56 4.01
C THR A 13 3.91 -5.78 3.48
N ASN A 14 3.42 -6.43 2.42
CA ASN A 14 4.08 -7.62 1.84
C ASN A 14 5.27 -7.27 0.91
N THR A 15 5.55 -6.00 0.67
CA THR A 15 6.75 -5.59 -0.10
C THR A 15 8.04 -5.91 0.67
N ASN A 16 7.97 -5.98 2.00
CA ASN A 16 9.07 -6.42 2.85
C ASN A 16 8.88 -7.91 3.18
N GLU A 17 9.67 -8.79 2.54
CA GLU A 17 9.62 -10.27 2.66
C GLU A 17 9.71 -10.83 4.11
N GLN A 18 9.89 -9.97 5.10
CA GLN A 18 10.07 -10.32 6.51
C GLN A 18 8.80 -10.22 7.37
N ARG A 19 7.70 -9.63 6.89
CA ARG A 19 6.45 -9.54 7.67
C ARG A 19 5.42 -10.55 7.15
N GLN A 20 5.13 -11.55 7.97
CA GLN A 20 4.10 -12.57 7.70
C GLN A 20 2.84 -12.41 8.56
N SER A 21 2.79 -11.42 9.47
CA SER A 21 1.66 -11.23 10.39
C SER A 21 0.81 -10.04 9.98
N MET A 22 -0.47 -10.30 9.68
CA MET A 22 -1.48 -9.27 9.41
C MET A 22 -1.91 -8.51 10.69
N ASP A 23 -1.57 -9.03 11.87
CA ASP A 23 -1.86 -8.41 13.18
C ASP A 23 -0.82 -7.36 13.61
N GLU A 24 0.33 -7.30 12.93
CA GLU A 24 1.31 -6.26 13.14
C GLU A 24 1.00 -5.12 12.16
N GLY A 25 0.57 -3.97 12.68
CA GLY A 25 0.29 -2.78 11.84
C GLY A 25 1.48 -2.37 10.96
N ILE A 26 1.27 -1.36 10.11
CA ILE A 26 2.30 -0.87 9.19
C ILE A 26 3.44 -0.15 9.92
N CYS A 27 4.67 -0.26 9.44
CA CYS A 27 5.76 0.61 9.88
C CYS A 27 5.69 2.00 9.25
N PHE A 28 6.53 2.90 9.75
CA PHE A 28 6.52 4.29 9.29
C PHE A 28 6.90 4.40 7.81
N GLU A 29 7.83 3.58 7.34
CA GLU A 29 8.29 3.54 5.95
C GLU A 29 7.17 3.07 5.01
N GLU A 30 6.45 2.01 5.39
CA GLU A 30 5.29 1.48 4.65
C GLU A 30 4.15 2.51 4.60
N PHE A 31 3.93 3.24 5.70
CA PHE A 31 2.98 4.34 5.74
C PHE A 31 3.39 5.48 4.79
N LEU A 32 4.66 5.89 4.80
CA LEU A 32 5.15 6.94 3.89
C LEU A 32 5.05 6.53 2.43
N GLU A 33 5.38 5.27 2.11
CA GLU A 33 5.23 4.74 0.75
C GLU A 33 3.76 4.80 0.33
N MET A 34 2.86 4.27 1.15
CA MET A 34 1.42 4.30 0.90
C MET A 34 0.92 5.72 0.66
N MET A 35 1.26 6.67 1.54
CA MET A 35 0.85 8.07 1.40
C MET A 35 1.46 8.74 0.17
N SER A 36 2.68 8.38 -0.22
CA SER A 36 3.33 8.91 -1.43
C SER A 36 2.58 8.49 -2.69
N VAL A 37 2.07 7.26 -2.76
CA VAL A 37 1.29 6.74 -3.90
C VAL A 37 -0.10 7.38 -3.94
N PHE A 38 -0.74 7.56 -2.78
CA PHE A 38 -2.07 8.16 -2.71
C PHE A 38 -2.08 9.69 -2.85
N SER A 39 -0.95 10.37 -2.64
CA SER A 39 -0.80 11.82 -2.83
C SER A 39 -1.35 12.31 -4.17
N GLU A 40 -2.03 13.45 -4.20
CA GLU A 40 -2.53 14.07 -5.44
C GLU A 40 -1.41 14.40 -6.43
N GLN A 41 -0.19 14.62 -5.92
CA GLN A 41 0.99 14.93 -6.74
C GLN A 41 1.66 13.69 -7.33
N ALA A 42 1.21 12.47 -6.98
CA ALA A 42 1.82 11.25 -7.47
C ALA A 42 1.56 11.06 -8.98
N PRO A 43 2.58 10.64 -9.76
CA PRO A 43 2.42 10.40 -11.19
C PRO A 43 1.29 9.42 -11.51
N ARG A 44 0.57 9.65 -12.60
CA ARG A 44 -0.54 8.79 -13.04
C ARG A 44 -0.11 7.33 -13.19
N ASP A 45 1.05 7.09 -13.78
CA ASP A 45 1.53 5.73 -14.06
C ASP A 45 1.84 4.96 -12.77
N LEU A 46 2.34 5.66 -11.75
CA LEU A 46 2.54 5.09 -10.42
C LEU A 46 1.20 4.68 -9.78
N LYS A 47 0.19 5.55 -9.84
CA LYS A 47 -1.15 5.24 -9.33
C LYS A 47 -1.77 4.06 -10.07
N VAL A 48 -1.62 4.00 -11.39
CA VAL A 48 -2.14 2.88 -12.22
C VAL A 48 -1.43 1.58 -11.83
N PHE A 49 -0.12 1.59 -11.66
CA PHE A 49 0.64 0.42 -11.24
C PHE A 49 0.14 -0.15 -9.89
N TYR A 50 -0.04 0.71 -8.87
CA TYR A 50 -0.57 0.24 -7.58
C TYR A 50 -2.06 -0.13 -7.66
N ALA A 51 -2.87 0.54 -8.49
CA ALA A 51 -4.25 0.14 -8.71
C ALA A 51 -4.36 -1.29 -9.26
N PHE A 52 -3.47 -1.68 -10.18
CA PHE A 52 -3.39 -3.06 -10.68
C PHE A 52 -2.88 -4.06 -9.63
N LYS A 53 -2.06 -3.64 -8.67
CA LYS A 53 -1.62 -4.50 -7.56
C LYS A 53 -2.72 -4.71 -6.51
N ILE A 54 -3.51 -3.67 -6.25
CA ILE A 54 -4.56 -3.65 -5.23
C ILE A 54 -5.80 -4.43 -5.71
N TYR A 55 -6.18 -4.27 -6.98
CA TYR A 55 -7.29 -4.99 -7.60
C TYR A 55 -6.99 -6.49 -7.73
#